data_AF-A0A6P1ZGK4-F1
#
_entry.id   AF-A0A6P1ZGK4-F1
#
_cell.length_a   1.000
_cell.length_b   1.000
_cell.length_c   1.000
_cell.angle_alpha   90.00
_cell.angle_beta   90.00
_cell.angle_gamma   90.00
#
_symmetry.space_group_name_H-M   'P 1'
#
loop_
_entity.id
_entity.type
_entity.pdbx_description
1 polymer ?
#
loop_
_entity_poly.entity_id
_entity_poly.type
_entity_poly.pdbx_seq_one_letter_code
_entity_poly.pdbx_strand_id
1 'polypeptide(L)'
;MSNDSHTENPSITVDSLSGRDASYQVDLHSLECTCEEWRENRSRFDAGDLRRCCKHLVYALARDPRHGPKALAGQPRTISRLKRLAAQREGFPLCRRIVPVAIPQGPEGKEASADLFFPLAPETTPWVTVLIGAAAFRYHPAEDRWANGEPPPDPVREALELRIHKAMIQEQTARTAAEGTPCGPTAQQAGAAQTPQAAVKPEARTVDHAAAPTTGPAGPEPLPDTEPSAPKKARPYRRKKSAAAQASRPRKAVRFDTPGEADEPMRRRRTRRGLLIFLVILLGGVLYLADTITMPPPGKEAEGPVISNETPMPGAAGANGTDFGVQDPLEPPLPEESVQPNTSPQSSAAPTQGQASQNQTAPGQAASAPTGPPAQAAPPNRPGDISNAALAADLLKLIERDPNRGRYTISRRVPDGTLLFGADLDLDVIFRIVRGNDGSERRDRWIGHITHRLQSAAAGGSLDSVPAQ
;
A
#
# COMPACT_ATOMS: atom_id res chain seq x y z
N MET A 1 -44.33 18.09 18.35
CA MET A 1 -44.41 17.71 16.92
C MET A 1 -43.12 18.14 16.28
N SER A 2 -42.14 17.24 16.23
CA SER A 2 -40.87 17.50 15.55
C SER A 2 -41.14 17.39 14.05
N ASN A 3 -41.08 18.51 13.34
CA ASN A 3 -41.01 18.51 11.88
C ASN A 3 -39.63 17.98 11.49
N ASP A 4 -39.49 16.66 11.46
CA ASP A 4 -38.38 16.01 10.76
C ASP A 4 -38.63 16.19 9.26
N SER A 5 -38.31 17.38 8.77
CA SER A 5 -38.18 17.63 7.34
C SER A 5 -37.02 16.77 6.85
N HIS A 6 -37.35 15.54 6.45
CA HIS A 6 -36.48 14.66 5.68
C HIS A 6 -36.00 15.47 4.48
N THR A 7 -34.79 16.01 4.61
CA THR A 7 -34.13 16.65 3.49
C THR A 7 -33.74 15.49 2.59
N GLU A 8 -34.57 15.21 1.58
CA GLU A 8 -34.27 14.19 0.59
C GLU A 8 -32.92 14.55 -0.03
N ASN A 9 -31.88 13.79 0.34
CA ASN A 9 -30.58 13.96 -0.27
C ASN A 9 -30.70 13.57 -1.75
N PRO A 10 -30.26 14.42 -2.69
CA PRO A 10 -30.43 14.16 -4.10
C PRO A 10 -29.62 12.93 -4.49
N SER A 11 -30.32 11.85 -4.85
CA SER A 11 -29.70 10.69 -5.49
C SER A 11 -29.41 11.00 -6.95
N ILE A 12 -28.24 10.58 -7.44
CA ILE A 12 -27.80 10.79 -8.81
C ILE A 12 -27.79 9.44 -9.51
N THR A 13 -28.18 9.41 -10.79
CA THR A 13 -28.08 8.21 -11.62
C THR A 13 -26.77 8.24 -12.41
N VAL A 14 -25.97 7.16 -12.33
CA VAL A 14 -24.68 7.02 -13.00
C VAL A 14 -24.71 5.78 -13.90
N ASP A 15 -24.36 5.95 -15.17
CA ASP A 15 -24.30 4.84 -16.12
C ASP A 15 -23.14 3.87 -15.82
N SER A 16 -23.36 2.59 -16.13
CA SER A 16 -22.35 1.55 -15.98
C SER A 16 -21.17 1.82 -16.91
N LEU A 17 -20.01 2.08 -16.32
CA LEU A 17 -18.75 2.26 -17.03
C LEU A 17 -18.21 0.97 -17.68
N SER A 18 -18.89 -0.17 -17.45
CA SER A 18 -18.51 -1.53 -17.89
C SER A 18 -19.28 -2.03 -19.13
N GLY A 19 -20.08 -1.19 -19.80
CA GLY A 19 -20.61 -1.48 -21.13
C GLY A 19 -21.87 -2.35 -21.19
N ARG A 20 -22.57 -2.55 -20.07
CA ARG A 20 -23.97 -2.99 -20.08
C ARG A 20 -24.82 -1.75 -19.86
N ASP A 21 -25.95 -1.60 -20.54
CA ASP A 21 -26.91 -0.49 -20.39
C ASP A 21 -27.61 -0.53 -19.00
N ALA A 22 -26.81 -0.61 -17.94
CA ALA A 22 -27.22 -0.58 -16.55
C ALA A 22 -26.90 0.81 -16.00
N SER A 23 -27.83 1.36 -15.26
CA SER A 23 -27.65 2.60 -14.51
C SER A 23 -27.71 2.29 -13.02
N TYR A 24 -26.87 2.95 -12.23
CA TYR A 24 -26.83 2.78 -10.78
C TYR A 24 -27.22 4.09 -10.10
N GLN A 25 -28.08 4.01 -9.09
CA GLN A 25 -28.32 5.11 -8.17
C GLN A 25 -27.15 5.22 -7.20
N VAL A 26 -26.65 6.44 -7.01
CA VAL A 26 -25.64 6.81 -6.02
C VAL A 26 -26.16 7.94 -5.14
N ASP A 27 -25.94 7.82 -3.83
CA ASP A 27 -26.10 8.92 -2.87
C ASP A 27 -24.71 9.35 -2.43
N LEU A 28 -24.36 10.59 -2.79
CA LEU A 28 -23.05 11.16 -2.50
C LEU A 28 -22.88 11.53 -1.03
N HIS A 29 -23.97 11.83 -0.31
CA HIS A 29 -23.89 12.27 1.06
C HIS A 29 -23.63 11.09 2.01
N SER A 30 -24.34 9.99 1.79
CA SER A 30 -24.17 8.75 2.56
C SER A 30 -23.09 7.82 2.01
N LEU A 31 -22.54 8.11 0.82
CA LEU A 31 -21.63 7.22 0.08
C LEU A 31 -22.26 5.85 -0.23
N GLU A 32 -23.52 5.84 -0.64
CA GLU A 32 -24.26 4.63 -0.97
C GLU A 32 -24.37 4.43 -2.48
N CYS A 33 -24.31 3.17 -2.92
CA CYS A 33 -24.47 2.82 -4.32
C CYS A 33 -25.23 1.50 -4.47
N THR A 34 -26.10 1.45 -5.45
CA THR A 34 -26.89 0.25 -5.78
C THR A 34 -26.11 -0.84 -6.53
N CYS A 35 -24.83 -0.61 -6.87
CA CYS A 35 -24.03 -1.62 -7.58
C CYS A 35 -23.63 -2.79 -6.66
N GLU A 36 -23.45 -3.97 -7.25
CA GLU A 36 -23.11 -5.22 -6.55
C GLU A 36 -21.80 -5.12 -5.76
N GLU A 37 -20.73 -4.59 -6.37
CA GLU A 37 -19.44 -4.36 -5.69
C GLU A 37 -19.60 -3.56 -4.39
N TRP A 38 -20.50 -2.57 -4.38
CA TRP A 38 -20.75 -1.77 -3.19
C TRP A 38 -21.47 -2.58 -2.13
N ARG A 39 -22.58 -3.23 -2.50
CA ARG A 39 -23.42 -4.01 -1.58
C ARG A 39 -22.65 -5.13 -0.90
N GLU A 40 -21.80 -5.84 -1.64
CA GLU A 40 -21.09 -7.02 -1.15
C GLU A 40 -19.81 -6.65 -0.38
N ASN A 41 -19.03 -5.68 -0.88
CA ASN A 41 -17.67 -5.48 -0.39
C ASN A 41 -17.47 -4.17 0.37
N ARG A 42 -18.27 -3.15 0.07
CA ARG A 42 -18.02 -1.78 0.53
C ARG A 42 -19.03 -1.25 1.54
N SER A 43 -20.26 -1.77 1.53
CA SER A 43 -21.35 -1.40 2.44
C SER A 43 -20.97 -1.53 3.92
N ARG A 44 -20.07 -2.46 4.24
CA ARG A 44 -19.51 -2.73 5.58
C ARG A 44 -18.61 -1.65 6.16
N PHE A 45 -18.13 -0.69 5.36
CA PHE A 45 -17.34 0.43 5.85
C PHE A 45 -18.26 1.58 6.25
N ASP A 46 -17.80 2.39 7.22
CA ASP A 46 -18.54 3.55 7.71
C ASP A 46 -18.78 4.59 6.61
N ALA A 47 -19.85 5.38 6.75
CA ALA A 47 -20.25 6.39 5.76
C ALA A 47 -19.22 7.51 5.49
N GLY A 48 -18.20 7.65 6.36
CA GLY A 48 -17.09 8.59 6.15
C GLY A 48 -15.83 7.97 5.51
N ASP A 49 -15.82 6.65 5.30
CA ASP A 49 -14.63 5.92 4.84
C ASP A 49 -14.54 5.93 3.31
N LEU A 50 -13.41 6.39 2.77
CA LEU A 50 -13.14 6.38 1.32
C LEU A 50 -13.20 4.98 0.71
N ARG A 51 -12.93 3.92 1.49
CA ARG A 51 -13.02 2.53 1.05
C ARG A 51 -14.46 2.11 0.71
N ARG A 52 -15.45 2.87 1.19
CA ARG A 52 -16.86 2.73 0.81
C ARG A 52 -17.13 3.11 -0.66
N CYS A 53 -16.25 3.90 -1.29
CA CYS A 53 -16.46 4.42 -2.63
C CYS A 53 -16.16 3.38 -3.73
N CYS A 54 -17.20 2.78 -4.31
CA CYS A 54 -17.09 2.00 -5.56
C CYS A 54 -16.72 2.89 -6.75
N LYS A 55 -16.45 2.29 -7.92
CA LYS A 55 -16.12 3.06 -9.14
C LYS A 55 -17.17 4.11 -9.52
N HIS A 56 -18.46 3.85 -9.26
CA HIS A 56 -19.55 4.79 -9.56
C HIS A 56 -19.55 5.98 -8.60
N LEU A 57 -19.35 5.73 -7.29
CA LEU A 57 -19.21 6.79 -6.28
C LEU A 57 -17.95 7.63 -6.52
N VAL A 58 -16.82 7.00 -6.83
CA VAL A 58 -15.58 7.70 -7.19
C VAL A 58 -15.81 8.61 -8.39
N TYR A 59 -16.44 8.10 -9.46
CA TYR A 59 -16.75 8.90 -10.64
C TYR A 59 -17.66 10.09 -10.32
N ALA A 60 -18.74 9.87 -9.56
CA ALA A 60 -19.68 10.91 -9.21
C ALA A 60 -19.08 11.97 -8.28
N LEU A 61 -18.32 11.57 -7.24
CA LEU A 61 -17.61 12.49 -6.34
C LEU A 61 -16.48 13.26 -7.05
N ALA A 62 -15.79 12.64 -8.02
CA ALA A 62 -14.76 13.32 -8.80
C ALA A 62 -15.35 14.47 -9.64
N ARG A 63 -16.59 14.31 -10.11
CA ARG A 63 -17.34 15.31 -10.88
C ARG A 63 -17.95 16.38 -9.99
N ASP A 64 -18.52 16.00 -8.85
CA ASP A 64 -19.16 16.93 -7.92
C ASP A 64 -18.80 16.65 -6.45
N PRO A 65 -17.60 17.06 -6.00
CA PRO A 65 -17.11 16.76 -4.66
C PRO A 65 -17.88 17.49 -3.56
N ARG A 66 -18.63 18.56 -3.89
CA ARG A 66 -19.33 19.41 -2.91
C ARG A 66 -20.51 18.69 -2.24
N HIS A 67 -21.05 17.67 -2.89
CA HIS A 67 -22.15 16.86 -2.37
C HIS A 67 -21.69 15.64 -1.57
N GLY A 68 -20.37 15.42 -1.48
CA GLY A 68 -19.80 14.36 -0.65
C GLY A 68 -19.90 14.67 0.85
N PRO A 69 -19.57 13.71 1.72
CA PRO A 69 -19.46 13.95 3.16
C PRO A 69 -18.44 15.05 3.42
N LYS A 70 -18.69 15.90 4.43
CA LYS A 70 -17.80 17.02 4.80
C LYS A 70 -16.36 16.58 5.03
N ALA A 71 -16.16 15.38 5.57
CA ALA A 71 -14.85 14.77 5.79
C ALA A 71 -14.04 14.60 4.48
N LEU A 72 -14.71 14.45 3.34
CA LEU A 72 -14.11 14.20 2.03
C LEU A 72 -14.12 15.45 1.14
N ALA A 73 -15.25 16.16 1.11
CA ALA A 73 -15.51 17.31 0.24
C ALA A 73 -14.54 18.48 0.45
N GLY A 74 -13.95 18.60 1.65
CA GLY A 74 -13.04 19.69 2.00
C GLY A 74 -11.55 19.39 1.78
N GLN A 75 -11.16 18.17 1.41
CA GLN A 75 -9.76 17.77 1.37
C GLN A 75 -9.21 17.76 -0.07
N PRO A 76 -8.36 18.73 -0.48
CA PRO A 76 -7.86 18.82 -1.86
C PRO A 76 -7.16 17.54 -2.33
N ARG A 77 -6.39 16.91 -1.43
CA ARG A 77 -5.67 15.67 -1.73
C ARG A 77 -6.62 14.51 -2.02
N THR A 78 -7.72 14.41 -1.27
CA THR A 78 -8.75 13.40 -1.46
C THR A 78 -9.46 13.59 -2.79
N ILE A 79 -9.86 14.82 -3.13
CA ILE A 79 -10.45 15.14 -4.44
C ILE A 79 -9.49 14.78 -5.58
N SER A 80 -8.21 15.12 -5.46
CA SER A 80 -7.19 14.75 -6.45
C SER A 80 -7.02 13.23 -6.59
N ARG A 81 -7.14 12.45 -5.52
CA ARG A 81 -7.17 10.97 -5.60
C ARG A 81 -8.41 10.47 -6.33
N LEU A 82 -9.59 10.98 -5.99
CA LEU A 82 -10.84 10.59 -6.63
C LEU A 82 -10.82 10.87 -8.14
N LYS A 83 -10.31 12.03 -8.56
CA LYS A 83 -10.15 12.36 -9.98
C LYS A 83 -9.23 11.39 -10.72
N ARG A 84 -8.11 11.00 -10.10
CA ARG A 84 -7.16 10.01 -10.67
C ARG A 84 -7.79 8.64 -10.84
N LEU A 85 -8.47 8.14 -9.80
CA LEU A 85 -9.17 6.86 -9.83
C LEU A 85 -10.32 6.86 -10.83
N ALA A 86 -11.09 7.96 -10.90
CA ALA A 86 -12.16 8.11 -11.88
C ALA A 86 -11.65 8.05 -13.32
N ALA A 87 -10.49 8.66 -13.61
CA ALA A 87 -9.86 8.57 -14.94
C ALA A 87 -9.50 7.13 -15.33
N GLN A 88 -9.11 6.31 -14.35
CA GLN A 88 -8.83 4.88 -14.52
C GLN A 88 -10.09 4.00 -14.47
N ARG A 89 -11.26 4.58 -14.23
CA ARG A 89 -12.54 3.86 -14.00
C ARG A 89 -12.45 2.85 -12.85
N GLU A 90 -11.59 3.11 -11.87
CA GLU A 90 -11.41 2.28 -10.68
C GLU A 90 -12.20 2.83 -9.49
N GLY A 91 -12.65 1.93 -8.61
CA GLY A 91 -13.12 2.30 -7.28
C GLY A 91 -11.96 2.62 -6.35
N PHE A 92 -12.25 3.12 -5.16
CA PHE A 92 -11.21 3.33 -4.16
C PHE A 92 -10.62 1.98 -3.73
N PRO A 93 -9.29 1.79 -3.66
CA PRO A 93 -8.71 0.50 -3.29
C PRO A 93 -9.18 0.03 -1.90
N LEU A 94 -9.48 -1.27 -1.76
CA LEU A 94 -9.77 -1.88 -0.46
C LEU A 94 -8.46 -2.05 0.32
N CYS A 95 -8.02 -0.98 0.96
CA CYS A 95 -6.75 -0.90 1.64
C CYS A 95 -6.91 -0.84 3.17
N ARG A 96 -5.90 -1.29 3.92
CA ARG A 96 -5.82 -1.05 5.37
C ARG A 96 -5.18 0.29 5.70
N ARG A 97 -4.27 0.75 4.85
CA ARG A 97 -3.45 1.95 5.06
C ARG A 97 -3.15 2.63 3.74
N ILE A 98 -3.13 3.96 3.77
CA ILE A 98 -2.69 4.80 2.66
C ILE A 98 -1.44 5.54 3.12
N VAL A 99 -0.34 5.40 2.39
CA VAL A 99 0.92 6.09 2.69
C VAL A 99 1.20 7.11 1.59
N PRO A 100 1.12 8.42 1.91
CA PRO A 100 1.56 9.45 0.99
C PRO A 100 3.09 9.45 0.86
N VAL A 101 3.61 9.48 -0.37
CA VAL A 101 5.06 9.49 -0.63
C VAL A 101 5.42 10.65 -1.54
N ALA A 102 6.40 11.46 -1.13
CA ALA A 102 7.03 12.43 -2.02
C ALA A 102 7.98 11.68 -2.95
N ILE A 103 7.86 11.91 -4.25
CA ILE A 103 8.69 11.29 -5.26
C ILE A 103 9.77 12.30 -5.68
N PRO A 104 11.05 11.90 -5.81
CA PRO A 104 12.07 12.75 -6.40
C PRO A 104 11.59 13.27 -7.77
N GLN A 105 11.88 14.53 -8.06
CA GLN A 105 11.38 15.20 -9.26
C GLN A 105 11.70 14.39 -10.51
N GLY A 106 10.69 14.23 -11.38
CA GLY A 106 10.91 13.66 -12.71
C GLY A 106 11.79 14.59 -13.57
N PRO A 107 12.12 14.20 -14.81
CA PRO A 107 12.95 15.01 -15.71
C PRO A 107 12.40 16.43 -15.95
N GLU A 108 11.11 16.66 -15.72
CA GLU A 108 10.47 17.98 -15.80
C GLU A 108 10.65 18.87 -14.55
N GLY A 109 11.39 18.42 -13.53
CA GLY A 109 11.66 19.22 -12.32
C GLY A 109 10.45 19.49 -11.43
N LYS A 110 9.30 18.85 -11.68
CA LYS A 110 8.10 18.99 -10.84
C LYS A 110 8.07 17.90 -9.79
N GLU A 111 7.86 18.29 -8.53
CA GLU A 111 7.62 17.34 -7.44
C GLU A 111 6.35 16.55 -7.75
N ALA A 112 6.52 15.24 -7.92
CA ALA A 112 5.41 14.32 -8.03
C ALA A 112 5.10 13.75 -6.64
N SER A 113 3.82 13.46 -6.40
CA SER A 113 3.40 12.72 -5.20
C SER A 113 2.81 11.38 -5.61
N ALA A 114 3.21 10.35 -4.86
CA ALA A 114 2.61 9.02 -4.89
C ALA A 114 1.65 8.86 -3.72
N ASP A 115 0.63 8.04 -3.92
CA ASP A 115 -0.11 7.42 -2.83
C ASP A 115 0.02 5.91 -2.94
N LEU A 116 0.50 5.29 -1.86
CA LEU A 116 0.62 3.84 -1.72
C LEU A 116 -0.59 3.30 -0.97
N PHE A 117 -1.26 2.31 -1.54
CA PHE A 117 -2.44 1.66 -0.96
C PHE A 117 -2.08 0.23 -0.58
N PHE A 118 -1.96 -0.03 0.72
CA PHE A 118 -1.64 -1.35 1.25
C PHE A 118 -2.92 -2.18 1.35
N PRO A 119 -2.98 -3.37 0.74
CA PRO A 119 -4.19 -4.17 0.64
C PRO A 119 -4.73 -4.56 2.03
N LEU A 120 -6.06 -4.66 2.14
CA LEU A 120 -6.71 -5.09 3.38
C LEU A 120 -6.37 -6.53 3.74
N ALA A 121 -6.30 -7.42 2.75
CA ALA A 121 -5.96 -8.83 2.90
C ALA A 121 -4.71 -9.15 2.06
N PRO A 122 -3.49 -8.94 2.60
CA PRO A 122 -2.25 -9.16 1.84
C PRO A 122 -2.08 -10.63 1.41
N GLU A 123 -2.62 -11.59 2.16
CA GLU A 123 -2.53 -13.02 1.85
C GLU A 123 -3.22 -13.39 0.53
N THR A 124 -4.34 -12.72 0.22
CA THR A 124 -5.14 -13.01 -0.99
C THR A 124 -4.86 -12.01 -2.10
N THR A 125 -4.48 -10.78 -1.74
CA THR A 125 -4.16 -9.71 -2.69
C THR A 125 -2.86 -9.05 -2.24
N PRO A 126 -1.69 -9.61 -2.56
CA PRO A 126 -0.39 -9.12 -2.08
C PRO A 126 0.11 -7.84 -2.78
N TRP A 127 -0.73 -7.22 -3.60
CA TRP A 127 -0.36 -6.10 -4.45
C TRP A 127 -0.58 -4.76 -3.76
N VAL A 128 0.50 -4.00 -3.58
CA VAL A 128 0.44 -2.59 -3.19
C VAL A 128 0.10 -1.78 -4.44
N THR A 129 -1.02 -1.05 -4.40
CA THR A 129 -1.39 -0.15 -5.51
C THR A 129 -0.68 1.18 -5.32
N VAL A 130 -0.07 1.69 -6.37
CA VAL A 130 0.71 2.93 -6.37
C VAL A 130 0.10 3.89 -7.38
N LEU A 131 -0.39 5.04 -6.93
CA LEU A 131 -0.95 6.08 -7.80
C LEU A 131 0.02 7.25 -7.95
N ILE A 132 0.48 7.50 -9.18
CA ILE A 132 1.40 8.60 -9.53
C ILE A 132 0.78 9.40 -10.68
N GLY A 133 0.37 10.64 -10.43
CA GLY A 133 -0.39 11.40 -11.44
C GLY A 133 -1.58 10.58 -11.95
N ALA A 134 -1.81 10.51 -13.26
CA ALA A 134 -2.89 9.69 -13.80
C ALA A 134 -2.59 8.18 -13.82
N ALA A 135 -1.36 7.74 -13.59
CA ALA A 135 -0.95 6.35 -13.72
C ALA A 135 -1.19 5.55 -12.43
N ALA A 136 -1.55 4.28 -12.60
CA ALA A 136 -1.70 3.31 -11.54
C ALA A 136 -0.77 2.12 -11.78
N PHE A 137 0.05 1.80 -10.79
CA PHE A 137 0.97 0.68 -10.80
C PHE A 137 0.64 -0.27 -9.65
N ARG A 138 1.06 -1.52 -9.75
CA ARG A 138 0.90 -2.51 -8.68
C ARG A 138 2.23 -3.20 -8.44
N TYR A 139 2.65 -3.28 -7.19
CA TYR A 139 3.92 -3.87 -6.78
C TYR A 139 3.68 -5.00 -5.80
N HIS A 140 4.39 -6.12 -5.96
CA HIS A 140 4.34 -7.29 -5.09
C HIS A 140 5.57 -7.31 -4.19
N PRO A 141 5.47 -6.92 -2.90
CA PRO A 141 6.65 -6.75 -2.05
C PRO A 141 7.44 -8.04 -1.82
N ALA A 142 6.76 -9.17 -1.65
CA ALA A 142 7.42 -10.46 -1.40
C ALA A 142 8.09 -11.07 -2.64
N GLU A 143 7.68 -10.66 -3.86
CA GLU A 143 8.25 -11.18 -5.12
C GLU A 143 9.15 -10.14 -5.79
N ASP A 144 9.32 -8.97 -5.15
CA ASP A 144 10.10 -7.82 -5.64
C ASP A 144 9.82 -7.50 -7.12
N ARG A 145 8.54 -7.48 -7.53
CA ARG A 145 8.14 -7.25 -8.92
C ARG A 145 6.91 -6.40 -9.09
N TRP A 146 6.84 -5.74 -10.25
CA TRP A 146 5.68 -4.97 -10.70
C TRP A 146 4.71 -5.81 -11.51
N ALA A 147 3.41 -5.55 -11.37
CA ALA A 147 2.37 -6.18 -12.17
C ALA A 147 2.44 -5.69 -13.63
N ASN A 148 1.94 -6.52 -14.55
CA ASN A 148 1.78 -6.18 -15.98
C ASN A 148 3.07 -5.77 -16.73
N GLY A 149 4.25 -5.93 -16.12
CA GLY A 149 5.55 -5.74 -16.79
C GLY A 149 6.01 -4.30 -17.01
N GLU A 150 5.18 -3.30 -16.70
CA GLU A 150 5.53 -1.87 -16.84
C GLU A 150 5.70 -1.23 -15.46
N PRO A 151 6.93 -1.22 -14.90
CA PRO A 151 7.19 -0.49 -13.67
C PRO A 151 7.19 1.03 -13.93
N PRO A 152 7.10 1.87 -12.87
CA PRO A 152 7.42 3.28 -12.99
C PRO A 152 8.84 3.50 -13.57
N PRO A 153 9.12 4.66 -14.19
CA PRO A 153 10.46 4.96 -14.69
C PRO A 153 11.47 5.14 -13.54
N ASP A 154 12.75 4.88 -13.79
CA ASP A 154 13.83 5.26 -12.87
C ASP A 154 14.04 6.79 -12.86
N PRO A 155 14.43 7.41 -11.74
CA PRO A 155 14.73 6.81 -10.42
C PRO A 155 13.50 6.64 -9.52
N VAL A 156 12.30 6.94 -10.03
CA VAL A 156 11.04 6.90 -9.25
C VAL A 156 10.74 5.49 -8.75
N ARG A 157 10.99 4.47 -9.58
CA ARG A 157 10.83 3.05 -9.23
C ARG A 157 11.59 2.66 -7.97
N GLU A 158 12.90 2.85 -7.95
CA GLU A 158 13.76 2.46 -6.82
C GLU A 158 13.33 3.16 -5.52
N ALA A 159 12.99 4.44 -5.62
CA ALA A 159 12.49 5.21 -4.49
C ALA A 159 11.16 4.66 -3.94
N LEU A 160 10.24 4.22 -4.82
CA LEU A 160 8.96 3.65 -4.43
C LEU A 160 9.12 2.26 -3.81
N GLU A 161 9.92 1.39 -4.40
CA GLU A 161 10.21 0.05 -3.86
C GLU A 161 10.76 0.16 -2.43
N LEU A 162 11.78 1.02 -2.24
CA LEU A 162 12.37 1.29 -0.93
C LEU A 162 11.32 1.78 0.08
N ARG A 163 10.44 2.71 -0.34
CA ARG A 163 9.40 3.27 0.53
C ARG A 163 8.32 2.25 0.87
N ILE A 164 7.97 1.37 -0.06
CA ILE A 164 7.00 0.29 0.18
C ILE A 164 7.56 -0.70 1.21
N HIS A 165 8.80 -1.17 1.02
CA HIS A 165 9.46 -2.07 1.96
C HIS A 165 9.58 -1.45 3.35
N LYS A 166 10.05 -0.20 3.43
CA LYS A 166 10.14 0.52 4.71
C LYS A 166 8.78 0.63 5.41
N ALA A 167 7.72 0.94 4.67
CA ALA A 167 6.37 1.05 5.23
C ALA A 167 5.83 -0.30 5.73
N MET A 168 6.20 -1.41 5.07
CA MET A 168 5.86 -2.76 5.53
C MET A 168 6.58 -3.15 6.81
N ILE A 169 7.91 -2.92 6.87
CA ILE A 169 8.71 -3.18 8.06
C ILE A 169 8.13 -2.41 9.25
N GLN A 170 7.86 -1.11 9.07
CA GLN A 170 7.24 -0.30 10.13
C GLN A 170 5.89 -0.85 10.61
N GLU A 171 5.09 -1.42 9.71
CA GLU A 171 3.81 -2.01 10.09
C GLU A 171 4.00 -3.33 10.86
N GLN A 172 4.92 -4.18 10.42
CA GLN A 172 5.27 -5.41 11.14
C GLN A 172 5.80 -5.09 12.54
N THR A 173 6.74 -4.14 12.66
CA THR A 173 7.25 -3.67 13.95
C THR A 173 6.12 -3.15 14.85
N ALA A 174 5.19 -2.36 14.32
CA ALA A 174 4.06 -1.84 15.08
C ALA A 174 3.11 -2.96 15.57
N ARG A 175 2.88 -4.00 14.77
CA ARG A 175 2.08 -5.17 15.17
C ARG A 175 2.77 -5.98 16.25
N THR A 176 4.05 -6.29 16.07
CA THR A 176 4.82 -7.02 17.08
C THR A 176 4.92 -6.24 18.38
N ALA A 177 5.02 -4.90 18.34
CA ALA A 177 5.00 -4.07 19.54
C ALA A 177 3.62 -4.09 20.24
N ALA A 178 2.53 -4.11 19.48
CA ALA A 178 1.17 -4.20 20.01
C ALA A 178 0.87 -5.58 20.63
N GLU A 179 1.38 -6.66 20.04
CA GLU A 179 1.23 -8.04 20.55
C GLU A 179 2.19 -8.35 21.71
N GLY A 180 3.40 -7.81 21.66
CA GLY A 180 4.47 -8.02 22.63
C GLY A 180 4.44 -7.10 23.84
N THR A 181 3.47 -6.18 23.93
CA THR A 181 3.17 -5.50 25.18
C THR A 181 2.24 -6.44 25.96
N PRO A 182 2.75 -7.30 26.88
CA PRO A 182 1.87 -8.02 27.77
C PRO A 182 1.01 -6.95 28.44
N CYS A 183 -0.32 -7.05 28.32
CA CYS A 183 -1.21 -6.31 29.19
C CYS A 183 -0.72 -6.59 30.60
N GLY A 184 -0.01 -5.63 31.19
CA GLY A 184 0.43 -5.73 32.56
C GLY A 184 -0.81 -6.05 33.38
N PRO A 185 -0.69 -6.85 34.46
CA PRO A 185 -1.80 -7.11 35.37
C PRO A 185 -2.15 -5.80 36.09
N THR A 186 -2.81 -4.86 35.41
CA THR A 186 -3.26 -3.62 35.99
C THR A 186 -4.62 -3.89 36.63
N ALA A 187 -4.51 -4.21 37.92
CA ALA A 187 -5.41 -3.78 38.98
C ALA A 187 -6.90 -4.15 38.82
N GLN A 188 -7.20 -5.44 38.97
CA GLN A 188 -8.52 -5.89 39.44
C GLN A 188 -8.56 -5.99 40.98
N GLN A 189 -7.95 -5.01 41.65
CA GLN A 189 -7.95 -4.89 43.11
C GLN A 189 -8.00 -3.41 43.54
N ALA A 190 -8.95 -2.65 42.99
CA ALA A 190 -9.47 -1.46 43.65
C ALA A 190 -10.75 -1.89 44.39
N GLY A 191 -10.71 -1.77 45.71
CA GLY A 191 -11.65 -2.36 46.64
C GLY A 191 -13.11 -2.03 46.42
N ALA A 192 -13.94 -2.94 46.91
CA ALA A 192 -15.32 -2.66 47.28
C ALA A 192 -15.35 -1.44 48.22
N ALA A 193 -15.74 -0.29 47.70
CA ALA A 193 -16.20 0.81 48.52
C ALA A 193 -17.50 0.36 49.19
N GLN A 194 -17.44 0.19 50.51
CA GLN A 194 -18.60 0.00 51.35
C GLN A 194 -19.56 1.19 51.17
N THR A 195 -20.77 0.89 50.74
CA THR A 195 -21.89 1.83 50.74
C THR A 195 -22.19 2.23 52.20
N PRO A 196 -22.15 3.51 52.58
CA PRO A 196 -22.66 3.92 53.88
C PRO A 196 -24.18 3.75 53.90
N GLN A 197 -24.67 2.94 54.84
CA GLN A 197 -26.08 2.85 55.19
C GLN A 197 -26.56 4.20 55.71
N ALA A 198 -27.29 4.94 54.88
CA ALA A 198 -28.13 6.03 55.34
C ALA A 198 -29.50 5.46 55.75
N ALA A 199 -29.82 5.62 57.03
CA ALA A 199 -31.10 5.29 57.62
C ALA A 199 -32.22 6.09 56.92
N VAL A 200 -33.16 5.39 56.27
CA VAL A 200 -34.43 5.98 55.84
C VAL A 200 -35.57 5.28 56.58
N LYS A 201 -36.29 6.14 57.29
CA LYS A 201 -37.43 5.97 58.17
C LYS A 201 -38.65 5.41 57.41
N PRO A 202 -39.36 4.39 57.92
CA PRO A 202 -40.58 3.89 57.27
C PRO A 202 -41.77 4.77 57.67
N GLU A 203 -42.36 5.47 56.70
CA GLU A 203 -43.69 6.06 56.84
C GLU A 203 -44.70 5.23 56.05
N ALA A 204 -45.73 4.79 56.77
CA ALA A 204 -46.86 4.05 56.28
C ALA A 204 -47.79 4.96 55.46
N ARG A 205 -48.33 4.45 54.35
CA ARG A 205 -49.67 4.83 53.91
C ARG A 205 -50.34 3.75 53.05
N THR A 206 -51.35 3.15 53.65
CA THR A 206 -52.53 2.47 53.11
C THR A 206 -53.23 3.31 52.02
N VAL A 207 -53.76 2.66 50.97
CA VAL A 207 -55.19 2.67 50.56
C VAL A 207 -55.50 1.44 49.68
N ASP A 208 -56.65 0.83 49.98
CA ASP A 208 -57.32 -0.33 49.40
C ASP A 208 -58.04 -0.13 48.05
N HIS A 209 -58.27 -1.26 47.33
CA HIS A 209 -59.53 -1.75 46.69
C HIS A 209 -59.20 -2.59 45.43
N ALA A 210 -59.38 -3.93 45.41
CA ALA A 210 -60.64 -4.71 45.28
C ALA A 210 -61.35 -4.46 43.92
N ALA A 211 -61.86 -5.42 43.14
CA ALA A 211 -62.02 -6.88 43.19
C ALA A 211 -62.29 -7.41 41.74
N ALA A 212 -62.26 -8.74 41.59
CA ALA A 212 -62.38 -9.58 40.38
C ALA A 212 -63.82 -9.65 39.79
N PRO A 213 -64.28 -10.71 39.06
CA PRO A 213 -63.67 -11.67 38.08
C PRO A 213 -64.55 -11.89 36.81
N THR A 214 -64.07 -12.56 35.75
CA THR A 214 -64.95 -13.42 34.88
C THR A 214 -64.18 -14.49 34.06
N THR A 215 -64.59 -15.73 34.30
CA THR A 215 -64.57 -17.02 33.54
C THR A 215 -63.91 -17.18 32.15
N GLY A 216 -63.28 -18.35 31.93
CA GLY A 216 -62.70 -18.90 30.68
C GLY A 216 -63.72 -19.37 29.62
N PRO A 217 -63.52 -20.45 28.80
CA PRO A 217 -62.39 -21.40 28.70
C PRO A 217 -61.96 -21.84 27.25
N ALA A 218 -61.01 -22.80 27.20
CA ALA A 218 -60.86 -23.94 26.27
C ALA A 218 -60.22 -23.78 24.85
N GLY A 219 -59.07 -24.45 24.68
CA GLY A 219 -58.56 -25.29 23.55
C GLY A 219 -58.64 -24.80 22.09
N PRO A 220 -57.62 -25.09 21.26
CA PRO A 220 -57.63 -26.41 20.61
C PRO A 220 -56.27 -27.07 20.25
N GLU A 221 -56.45 -28.30 19.77
CA GLU A 221 -55.63 -29.35 19.15
C GLU A 221 -54.43 -29.02 18.23
N PRO A 222 -53.58 -30.04 17.93
CA PRO A 222 -52.34 -29.92 17.18
C PRO A 222 -52.48 -30.08 15.65
N LEU A 223 -51.44 -29.60 14.98
CA LEU A 223 -51.15 -29.60 13.54
C LEU A 223 -51.13 -31.00 12.89
N PRO A 224 -51.53 -31.14 11.61
CA PRO A 224 -51.15 -32.26 10.76
C PRO A 224 -49.98 -31.93 9.83
N ASP A 225 -49.16 -32.95 9.61
CA ASP A 225 -48.07 -33.04 8.64
C ASP A 225 -48.54 -32.79 7.19
N THR A 226 -47.69 -32.17 6.37
CA THR A 226 -47.87 -32.18 4.91
C THR A 226 -46.52 -32.40 4.21
N GLU A 227 -46.40 -33.56 3.57
CA GLU A 227 -45.33 -33.95 2.66
C GLU A 227 -45.32 -33.11 1.35
N PRO A 228 -44.17 -33.08 0.63
CA PRO A 228 -43.96 -32.21 -0.52
C PRO A 228 -44.43 -32.84 -1.85
N SER A 229 -45.22 -32.09 -2.63
CA SER A 229 -45.54 -32.42 -4.02
C SER A 229 -44.64 -31.68 -5.02
N ALA A 230 -44.10 -32.47 -5.95
CA ALA A 230 -43.21 -32.11 -7.06
C ALA A 230 -43.80 -31.08 -8.07
N PRO A 231 -42.95 -30.41 -8.90
CA PRO A 231 -43.34 -29.24 -9.68
C PRO A 231 -44.01 -29.58 -11.02
N LYS A 232 -45.13 -28.87 -11.31
CA LYS A 232 -45.81 -28.89 -12.62
C LYS A 232 -45.25 -27.81 -13.57
N LYS A 233 -44.60 -28.29 -14.63
CA LYS A 233 -44.56 -27.84 -16.03
C LYS A 233 -44.94 -26.37 -16.33
N ALA A 234 -43.94 -25.64 -16.80
CA ALA A 234 -44.03 -24.33 -17.43
C ALA A 234 -44.98 -24.30 -18.65
N ARG A 235 -45.74 -23.22 -18.78
CA ARG A 235 -46.43 -22.80 -20.01
C ARG A 235 -45.82 -21.49 -20.53
N PRO A 236 -45.65 -21.32 -21.85
CA PRO A 236 -44.94 -20.19 -22.43
C PRO A 236 -45.83 -18.95 -22.57
N TYR A 237 -45.19 -17.78 -22.37
CA TYR A 237 -45.81 -16.46 -22.50
C TYR A 237 -46.07 -16.13 -23.97
N ARG A 238 -47.33 -15.80 -24.26
CA ARG A 238 -47.89 -15.49 -25.60
C ARG A 238 -47.58 -14.04 -25.96
N ARG A 239 -46.61 -13.85 -26.86
CA ARG A 239 -46.21 -12.56 -27.44
C ARG A 239 -47.32 -12.03 -28.38
N LYS A 240 -47.87 -10.84 -28.09
CA LYS A 240 -48.75 -10.11 -29.01
C LYS A 240 -47.90 -9.38 -30.06
N LYS A 241 -48.17 -9.69 -31.34
CA LYS A 241 -47.76 -8.92 -32.53
C LYS A 241 -48.79 -7.83 -32.78
N SER A 242 -48.34 -6.60 -32.98
CA SER A 242 -49.02 -5.61 -33.82
C SER A 242 -48.26 -5.50 -35.15
N ALA A 243 -49.03 -5.43 -36.22
CA ALA A 243 -48.59 -5.40 -37.59
C ALA A 243 -48.65 -3.97 -38.14
N ALA A 244 -47.65 -3.58 -38.94
CA ALA A 244 -47.82 -2.68 -40.06
C ALA A 244 -46.81 -3.07 -41.14
N ALA A 245 -47.34 -3.30 -42.33
CA ALA A 245 -46.71 -3.90 -43.49
C ALA A 245 -45.79 -2.92 -44.23
N GLN A 246 -44.76 -3.45 -44.91
CA GLN A 246 -44.56 -3.24 -46.35
C GLN A 246 -43.42 -4.09 -46.92
N ALA A 247 -43.67 -4.59 -48.14
CA ALA A 247 -42.75 -5.05 -49.18
C ALA A 247 -41.94 -6.35 -48.96
N SER A 248 -42.56 -7.41 -49.47
CA SER A 248 -42.01 -8.72 -49.85
C SER A 248 -40.86 -8.68 -50.86
N ARG A 249 -39.88 -9.59 -50.72
CA ARG A 249 -39.25 -10.33 -51.84
C ARG A 249 -38.63 -11.67 -51.35
N PRO A 250 -38.56 -12.70 -52.22
CA PRO A 250 -38.66 -14.11 -51.84
C PRO A 250 -37.34 -14.78 -51.44
N ARG A 251 -37.48 -15.83 -50.62
CA ARG A 251 -36.41 -16.76 -50.22
C ARG A 251 -35.81 -17.48 -51.43
N LYS A 252 -34.48 -17.55 -51.49
CA LYS A 252 -33.73 -18.58 -52.25
C LYS A 252 -32.98 -19.49 -51.29
N ALA A 253 -33.06 -20.78 -51.58
CA ALA A 253 -32.45 -21.87 -50.85
C ALA A 253 -30.91 -21.75 -50.85
N VAL A 254 -30.31 -22.02 -49.70
CA VAL A 254 -28.86 -22.13 -49.54
C VAL A 254 -28.45 -23.51 -50.08
N ARG A 255 -27.76 -23.49 -51.21
CA ARG A 255 -27.05 -24.61 -51.81
C ARG A 255 -25.58 -24.46 -51.40
N PHE A 256 -24.99 -25.52 -50.88
CA PHE A 256 -23.55 -25.63 -50.66
C PHE A 256 -22.87 -25.76 -52.02
N ASP A 257 -21.93 -24.86 -52.33
CA ASP A 257 -20.84 -25.05 -53.28
C ASP A 257 -19.68 -24.10 -52.94
N THR A 258 -18.48 -24.53 -53.32
CA THR A 258 -17.12 -24.18 -52.89
C THR A 258 -16.57 -22.84 -53.47
N PRO A 259 -15.30 -22.43 -53.19
CA PRO A 259 -14.91 -21.02 -52.99
C PRO A 259 -14.57 -20.29 -54.29
N GLY A 260 -14.91 -18.99 -54.33
CA GLY A 260 -14.55 -18.09 -55.42
C GLY A 260 -14.48 -16.64 -54.94
N GLU A 261 -13.25 -16.18 -54.73
CA GLU A 261 -12.71 -14.89 -55.15
C GLU A 261 -13.70 -13.75 -55.46
N ALA A 262 -13.83 -12.77 -54.55
CA ALA A 262 -13.85 -11.32 -54.80
C ALA A 262 -14.35 -10.55 -53.57
N ASP A 263 -13.48 -9.76 -52.92
CA ASP A 263 -13.88 -8.59 -52.13
C ASP A 263 -12.70 -7.61 -51.96
N GLU A 264 -12.46 -6.81 -53.01
CA GLU A 264 -11.63 -5.60 -53.01
C GLU A 264 -12.53 -4.38 -52.76
N PRO A 265 -12.68 -3.93 -51.50
CA PRO A 265 -12.53 -2.49 -51.27
C PRO A 265 -11.84 -2.11 -49.94
N MET A 266 -11.48 -3.07 -49.08
CA MET A 266 -10.97 -2.76 -47.73
C MET A 266 -9.46 -2.44 -47.67
N ARG A 267 -8.69 -2.67 -48.75
CA ARG A 267 -7.23 -2.46 -48.76
C ARG A 267 -6.79 -0.99 -48.88
N ARG A 268 -7.63 -0.09 -49.39
CA ARG A 268 -7.24 1.32 -49.61
C ARG A 268 -7.22 2.20 -48.36
N ARG A 269 -7.85 1.79 -47.25
CA ARG A 269 -7.84 2.58 -45.99
C ARG A 269 -6.63 2.30 -45.09
N ARG A 270 -5.99 1.11 -45.19
CA ARG A 270 -4.81 0.79 -44.38
C ARG A 270 -3.52 1.43 -44.91
N THR A 271 -3.39 1.63 -46.22
CA THR A 271 -2.19 2.24 -46.83
C THR A 271 -2.02 3.72 -46.49
N ARG A 272 -3.11 4.47 -46.31
CA ARG A 272 -3.02 5.91 -45.95
C ARG A 272 -2.52 6.17 -44.53
N ARG A 273 -2.79 5.28 -43.57
CA ARG A 273 -2.27 5.43 -42.19
C ARG A 273 -0.80 5.06 -42.08
N GLY A 274 -0.34 4.06 -42.82
CA GLY A 274 1.08 3.70 -42.88
C GLY A 274 1.96 4.82 -43.46
N LEU A 275 1.50 5.47 -44.53
CA LEU A 275 2.25 6.57 -45.17
C LEU A 275 2.45 7.77 -44.24
N LEU A 276 1.44 8.10 -43.43
CA LEU A 276 1.50 9.26 -42.53
C LEU A 276 2.47 9.03 -41.37
N ILE A 277 2.51 7.81 -40.82
CA ILE A 277 3.49 7.42 -39.80
C ILE A 277 4.90 7.45 -40.38
N PHE A 278 5.09 6.95 -41.60
CA PHE A 278 6.40 6.96 -42.26
C PHE A 278 6.91 8.39 -42.51
N LEU A 279 6.03 9.31 -42.92
CA LEU A 279 6.37 10.73 -43.09
C LEU A 279 6.79 11.41 -41.78
N VAL A 280 6.13 11.12 -40.65
CA VAL A 280 6.49 11.69 -39.34
C VAL A 280 7.86 11.20 -38.88
N ILE A 281 8.17 9.91 -39.07
CA ILE A 281 9.48 9.35 -38.71
C ILE A 281 10.59 9.96 -39.58
N LEU A 282 10.34 10.12 -40.88
CA LEU A 282 11.32 10.69 -41.81
C LEU A 282 11.58 12.17 -41.49
N LEU A 283 10.54 12.94 -41.16
CA LEU A 283 10.70 14.34 -40.75
C LEU A 283 11.46 14.48 -39.43
N GLY A 284 11.17 13.60 -38.45
CA GLY A 284 11.88 13.57 -37.17
C GLY A 284 13.36 13.20 -37.31
N GLY A 285 13.68 12.24 -38.19
CA GLY A 285 15.06 11.84 -38.49
C GLY A 285 15.89 12.94 -39.15
N VAL A 286 15.29 13.70 -40.08
CA VAL A 286 15.96 14.83 -40.74
C VAL A 286 16.25 15.97 -39.75
N LEU A 287 15.31 16.27 -38.84
CA LEU A 287 15.53 17.29 -37.81
C LEU A 287 16.61 16.88 -36.80
N TYR A 288 16.67 15.60 -36.42
CA TYR A 288 17.71 15.09 -35.54
C TYR A 288 19.11 15.13 -36.18
N LEU A 289 19.21 14.81 -37.47
CA LEU A 289 20.46 14.92 -38.23
C LEU A 289 20.90 16.38 -38.43
N ALA A 290 19.97 17.33 -38.54
CA ALA A 290 20.32 18.74 -38.64
C ALA A 290 20.95 19.28 -37.33
N ASP A 291 20.44 18.87 -36.16
CA ASP A 291 20.97 19.32 -34.86
C ASP A 291 22.37 18.79 -34.55
N THR A 292 22.72 17.61 -35.08
CA THR A 292 24.02 16.96 -34.83
C THR A 292 25.17 17.54 -35.66
N ILE A 293 24.88 18.29 -36.73
CA ILE A 293 25.91 18.88 -37.61
C ILE A 293 26.35 20.27 -37.13
N THR A 294 25.60 20.92 -36.23
CA THR A 294 25.89 22.29 -35.74
C THR A 294 26.68 22.39 -34.43
N MET A 295 27.06 21.26 -33.82
CA MET A 295 27.87 21.30 -32.60
C MET A 295 29.37 21.37 -32.92
N PRO A 296 30.11 22.42 -32.50
CA PRO A 296 31.55 22.45 -32.62
C PRO A 296 32.19 21.34 -31.77
N PRO A 297 33.30 20.74 -32.21
CA PRO A 297 33.94 19.65 -31.50
C PRO A 297 34.40 20.10 -30.10
N PRO A 298 34.21 19.27 -29.05
CA PRO A 298 34.69 19.59 -27.71
C PRO A 298 36.22 19.69 -27.72
N GLY A 299 36.71 20.83 -27.23
CA GLY A 299 38.14 21.10 -27.05
C GLY A 299 38.78 20.07 -26.12
N LYS A 300 39.96 19.59 -26.51
CA LYS A 300 40.81 18.74 -25.67
C LYS A 300 41.36 19.58 -24.52
N GLU A 301 40.77 19.44 -23.33
CA GLU A 301 41.41 19.90 -22.10
C GLU A 301 42.35 18.82 -21.54
N ALA A 302 43.52 19.30 -21.13
CA ALA A 302 44.68 18.52 -20.77
C ALA A 302 44.54 17.84 -19.41
N GLU A 303 45.04 16.61 -19.33
CA GLU A 303 45.29 15.90 -18.09
C GLU A 303 46.43 16.58 -17.31
N GLY A 304 46.14 16.98 -16.07
CA GLY A 304 47.12 17.37 -15.07
C GLY A 304 46.68 16.84 -13.69
N PRO A 305 47.60 16.26 -12.89
CA PRO A 305 47.23 15.65 -11.61
C PRO A 305 47.03 16.73 -10.53
N VAL A 306 45.82 16.77 -9.96
CA VAL A 306 45.49 17.62 -8.81
C VAL A 306 45.88 16.90 -7.52
N ILE A 307 46.95 17.38 -6.88
CA ILE A 307 47.25 17.12 -5.46
C ILE A 307 46.84 18.38 -4.71
N SER A 308 45.76 18.31 -3.93
CA SER A 308 45.37 19.38 -3.02
C SER A 308 45.49 18.89 -1.58
N ASN A 309 46.62 19.25 -0.96
CA ASN A 309 46.77 19.33 0.49
C ASN A 309 46.65 20.80 0.87
N GLU A 310 45.54 21.24 1.45
CA GLU A 310 45.52 22.50 2.19
C GLU A 310 44.78 22.35 3.52
N THR A 311 45.59 22.51 4.57
CA THR A 311 45.27 22.68 5.98
C THR A 311 44.62 24.05 6.21
N PRO A 312 43.60 24.17 7.08
CA PRO A 312 43.03 25.48 7.39
C PRO A 312 43.82 26.14 8.53
N MET A 313 44.16 27.42 8.37
CA MET A 313 44.46 28.32 9.48
C MET A 313 43.67 29.63 9.37
N PRO A 314 43.42 30.31 10.50
CA PRO A 314 42.26 31.15 10.71
C PRO A 314 42.57 32.66 10.67
N GLY A 315 41.53 33.42 10.38
CA GLY A 315 41.28 34.74 10.96
C GLY A 315 41.93 35.95 10.29
N ALA A 316 41.09 36.84 9.75
CA ALA A 316 41.28 38.28 9.89
C ALA A 316 39.96 39.02 9.62
N ALA A 317 39.61 39.88 10.56
CA ALA A 317 38.50 40.82 10.53
C ALA A 317 38.80 42.03 9.62
N GLY A 318 37.75 42.74 9.17
CA GLY A 318 37.90 44.13 8.72
C GLY A 318 36.91 44.66 7.67
N ALA A 319 35.76 45.14 8.17
CA ALA A 319 35.10 46.42 7.86
C ALA A 319 34.66 46.85 6.43
N ASN A 320 33.54 47.59 6.45
CA ASN A 320 32.88 48.43 5.44
C ASN A 320 31.81 47.69 4.59
N GLY A 321 30.52 48.05 4.55
CA GLY A 321 29.82 49.26 4.98
C GLY A 321 29.04 49.85 3.80
N THR A 322 27.73 49.57 3.72
CA THR A 322 26.66 50.28 2.96
C THR A 322 25.40 49.42 3.13
N ASP A 323 24.46 49.71 4.03
CA ASP A 323 23.48 50.82 4.04
C ASP A 323 22.52 50.79 2.84
N PHE A 324 21.43 50.03 3.00
CA PHE A 324 20.14 50.25 2.32
C PHE A 324 19.04 49.64 3.20
N GLY A 325 18.36 50.49 3.96
CA GLY A 325 17.12 50.14 4.65
C GLY A 325 15.91 50.28 3.73
N VAL A 326 14.99 49.32 3.78
CA VAL A 326 13.54 49.49 3.55
C VAL A 326 12.82 48.49 4.44
N GLN A 327 11.74 48.98 5.05
CA GLN A 327 11.07 48.52 6.26
C GLN A 327 10.21 47.24 6.12
N ASP A 328 10.22 46.44 7.19
CA ASP A 328 9.19 45.47 7.55
C ASP A 328 7.93 46.14 8.12
N PRO A 329 6.72 45.65 7.83
CA PRO A 329 5.53 45.94 8.62
C PRO A 329 5.15 44.76 9.53
N LEU A 330 5.52 44.93 10.80
CA LEU A 330 4.73 44.72 12.03
C LEU A 330 3.71 43.57 12.07
N GLU A 331 4.13 42.51 12.76
CA GLU A 331 3.32 41.44 13.34
C GLU A 331 2.69 41.91 14.69
N PRO A 332 1.39 41.68 14.95
CA PRO A 332 0.77 42.01 16.23
C PRO A 332 1.01 40.94 17.32
N PRO A 333 1.17 41.33 18.60
CA PRO A 333 1.62 40.44 19.66
C PRO A 333 0.53 39.49 20.21
N LEU A 334 0.96 38.27 20.53
CA LEU A 334 0.26 37.29 21.34
C LEU A 334 0.18 37.77 22.81
N PRO A 335 -0.93 37.53 23.53
CA PRO A 335 -1.00 37.79 24.96
C PRO A 335 -0.24 36.73 25.76
N GLU A 336 0.59 37.23 26.68
CA GLU A 336 1.33 36.50 27.71
C GLU A 336 0.45 36.06 28.90
N GLU A 337 1.02 35.10 29.63
CA GLU A 337 0.85 34.79 31.05
C GLU A 337 -0.43 34.10 31.56
N SER A 338 -0.23 32.85 31.99
CA SER A 338 -0.65 32.43 33.33
C SER A 338 0.40 31.47 33.91
N VAL A 339 1.31 32.04 34.67
CA VAL A 339 2.20 31.35 35.62
C VAL A 339 1.39 31.03 36.87
N GLN A 340 1.39 29.76 37.32
CA GLN A 340 1.26 29.42 38.74
C GLN A 340 1.98 28.08 39.06
N PRO A 341 2.39 27.89 40.33
CA PRO A 341 3.70 27.32 40.66
C PRO A 341 3.66 25.92 41.29
N ASN A 342 4.84 25.34 41.44
CA ASN A 342 5.31 24.46 42.52
C ASN A 342 4.40 23.28 42.96
N THR A 343 4.91 22.06 42.83
CA THR A 343 5.55 21.33 43.95
C THR A 343 6.01 19.94 43.51
N SER A 344 7.33 19.72 43.53
CA SER A 344 7.90 18.39 43.78
C SER A 344 7.96 18.17 45.29
N PRO A 345 7.92 16.91 45.75
CA PRO A 345 9.05 16.50 46.59
C PRO A 345 9.71 15.21 46.10
N GLN A 346 11.03 15.29 46.08
CA GLN A 346 11.97 14.16 46.08
C GLN A 346 11.64 13.20 47.24
N SER A 347 11.56 11.91 46.94
CA SER A 347 11.76 10.87 47.94
C SER A 347 12.93 10.01 47.49
N SER A 348 14.02 10.19 48.22
CA SER A 348 15.23 9.39 48.18
C SER A 348 14.98 8.08 48.91
N ALA A 349 15.12 6.95 48.22
CA ALA A 349 15.27 5.65 48.87
C ALA A 349 16.45 4.90 48.24
N ALA A 350 17.37 4.54 49.13
CA ALA A 350 18.65 3.89 48.88
C ALA A 350 18.51 2.45 48.35
N PRO A 351 19.60 1.87 47.81
CA PRO A 351 19.55 0.55 47.16
C PRO A 351 19.66 -0.57 48.19
N THR A 352 18.66 -1.45 48.22
CA THR A 352 18.73 -2.72 48.96
C THR A 352 19.48 -3.76 48.11
N GLN A 353 20.66 -4.15 48.60
CA GLN A 353 21.38 -5.34 48.15
C GLN A 353 20.56 -6.58 48.48
N GLY A 354 20.13 -7.30 47.43
CA GLY A 354 19.41 -8.56 47.52
C GLY A 354 20.23 -9.69 46.91
N GLN A 355 20.83 -10.46 47.81
CA GLN A 355 21.48 -11.77 47.72
C GLN A 355 21.36 -12.59 46.43
N ALA A 356 22.53 -13.11 46.05
CA ALA A 356 22.73 -14.27 45.20
C ALA A 356 21.95 -15.49 45.72
N SER A 357 21.20 -16.12 44.83
CA SER A 357 20.82 -17.52 44.98
C SER A 357 21.25 -18.27 43.73
N GLN A 358 22.34 -19.01 43.90
CA GLN A 358 22.78 -20.06 43.00
C GLN A 358 21.71 -21.15 42.97
N ASN A 359 21.22 -21.53 41.80
CA ASN A 359 20.67 -22.86 41.60
C ASN A 359 21.29 -23.45 40.33
N GLN A 360 22.30 -24.28 40.58
CA GLN A 360 22.84 -25.24 39.64
C GLN A 360 21.80 -26.34 39.45
N THR A 361 21.42 -26.63 38.21
CA THR A 361 20.86 -27.94 37.86
C THR A 361 21.49 -28.37 36.54
N ALA A 362 22.08 -29.55 36.59
CA ALA A 362 22.91 -30.18 35.57
C ALA A 362 22.09 -30.64 34.35
N PRO A 363 22.76 -31.02 33.24
CA PRO A 363 22.15 -31.13 31.92
C PRO A 363 21.55 -32.52 31.70
N GLY A 364 20.38 -32.57 31.07
CA GLY A 364 19.76 -33.81 30.65
C GLY A 364 18.85 -33.61 29.45
N GLN A 365 19.10 -34.43 28.43
CA GLN A 365 18.25 -34.72 27.26
C GLN A 365 18.49 -33.86 26.01
N ALA A 366 19.35 -34.42 25.16
CA ALA A 366 19.41 -34.16 23.73
C ALA A 366 18.07 -34.54 23.09
N ALA A 367 17.29 -33.52 22.70
CA ALA A 367 16.17 -33.69 21.79
C ALA A 367 16.71 -33.83 20.37
N SER A 368 16.50 -35.00 19.77
CA SER A 368 16.82 -35.30 18.39
C SER A 368 16.12 -34.31 17.44
N ALA A 369 16.89 -33.57 16.66
CA ALA A 369 16.40 -32.70 15.61
C ALA A 369 15.74 -33.53 14.48
N PRO A 370 14.65 -33.05 13.86
CA PRO A 370 14.04 -33.72 12.72
C PRO A 370 14.99 -33.70 11.52
N THR A 371 15.37 -34.88 11.05
CA THR A 371 16.20 -35.08 9.86
C THR A 371 15.37 -34.71 8.62
N GLY A 372 15.50 -33.47 8.17
CA GLY A 372 15.01 -33.05 6.85
C GLY A 372 15.76 -33.78 5.73
N PRO A 373 15.17 -33.88 4.53
CA PRO A 373 15.83 -34.50 3.38
C PRO A 373 17.17 -33.80 3.07
N PRO A 374 18.21 -34.55 2.65
CA PRO A 374 19.52 -33.98 2.40
C PRO A 374 19.42 -32.88 1.34
N ALA A 375 19.84 -31.66 1.73
CA ALA A 375 19.96 -30.54 0.82
C ALA A 375 20.78 -30.97 -0.41
N GLN A 376 20.24 -30.71 -1.61
CA GLN A 376 20.96 -30.93 -2.86
C GLN A 376 22.33 -30.25 -2.75
N ALA A 377 23.40 -31.04 -2.85
CA ALA A 377 24.75 -30.54 -2.81
C ALA A 377 24.90 -29.47 -3.90
N ALA A 378 25.21 -28.24 -3.48
CA ALA A 378 25.50 -27.15 -4.39
C ALA A 378 26.58 -27.60 -5.40
N PRO A 379 26.48 -27.22 -6.68
CA PRO A 379 27.50 -27.55 -7.66
C PRO A 379 28.88 -27.11 -7.13
N PRO A 380 29.94 -27.90 -7.38
CA PRO A 380 31.26 -27.60 -6.86
C PRO A 380 31.68 -26.19 -7.31
N ASN A 381 32.03 -25.34 -6.33
CA ASN A 381 32.53 -23.99 -6.56
C ASN A 381 33.67 -24.03 -7.59
N ARG A 382 33.63 -23.15 -8.60
CA ARG A 382 34.74 -23.04 -9.54
C ARG A 382 35.99 -22.58 -8.77
N PRO A 383 37.19 -23.04 -9.14
CA PRO A 383 38.43 -22.54 -8.55
C PRO A 383 38.49 -21.01 -8.72
N GLY A 384 38.34 -20.27 -7.61
CA GLY A 384 38.28 -18.81 -7.60
C GLY A 384 36.97 -18.20 -7.07
N ASP A 385 35.91 -19.00 -6.88
CA ASP A 385 34.69 -18.53 -6.25
C ASP A 385 34.91 -18.28 -4.76
N ILE A 386 34.87 -17.01 -4.35
CA ILE A 386 34.91 -16.63 -2.94
C ILE A 386 33.66 -17.21 -2.26
N SER A 387 33.87 -18.08 -1.27
CA SER A 387 32.75 -18.73 -0.57
C SER A 387 31.92 -17.70 0.20
N ASN A 388 30.60 -17.89 0.21
CA ASN A 388 29.69 -17.08 1.02
C ASN A 388 30.06 -17.14 2.51
N ALA A 389 30.67 -18.24 2.96
CA ALA A 389 31.12 -18.40 4.35
C ALA A 389 32.19 -17.39 4.74
N ALA A 390 33.23 -17.20 3.92
CA ALA A 390 34.27 -16.23 4.19
C ALA A 390 33.72 -14.79 4.17
N LEU A 391 32.87 -14.47 3.19
CA LEU A 391 32.23 -13.15 3.07
C LEU A 391 31.32 -12.84 4.27
N ALA A 392 30.52 -13.81 4.72
CA ALA A 392 29.63 -13.65 5.86
C ALA A 392 30.42 -13.48 7.17
N ALA A 393 31.49 -14.25 7.37
CA ALA A 393 32.34 -14.13 8.55
C ALA A 393 33.03 -12.74 8.62
N ASP A 394 33.52 -12.23 7.50
CA ASP A 394 34.12 -10.90 7.45
C ASP A 394 33.08 -9.80 7.70
N LEU A 395 31.86 -9.96 7.18
CA LEU A 395 30.78 -8.99 7.38
C LEU A 395 30.30 -8.96 8.83
N LEU A 396 30.21 -10.12 9.50
CA LEU A 396 29.92 -10.21 10.93
C LEU A 396 30.97 -9.48 11.76
N LYS A 397 32.26 -9.69 11.49
CA LYS A 397 33.34 -8.95 12.18
C LYS A 397 33.21 -7.43 11.98
N LEU A 398 32.77 -7.00 10.79
CA LEU A 398 32.57 -5.58 10.51
C LEU A 398 31.40 -5.00 11.31
N ILE A 399 30.30 -5.76 11.45
CA ILE A 399 29.14 -5.40 12.28
C ILE A 399 29.52 -5.36 13.76
N GLU A 400 30.23 -6.36 14.26
CA GLU A 400 30.70 -6.41 15.66
C GLU A 400 31.64 -5.23 16.01
N ARG A 401 32.47 -4.82 15.06
CA ARG A 401 33.42 -3.71 15.26
C ARG A 401 32.73 -2.34 15.36
N ASP A 402 31.64 -2.14 14.64
CA ASP A 402 30.93 -0.85 14.59
C ASP A 402 29.41 -1.07 14.51
N PRO A 403 28.76 -1.50 15.59
CA PRO A 403 27.37 -1.98 15.57
C PRO A 403 26.33 -0.89 15.28
N ASN A 404 26.72 0.39 15.32
CA ASN A 404 25.81 1.53 15.15
C ASN A 404 25.61 1.92 13.68
N ARG A 405 26.30 1.29 12.74
CA ARG A 405 26.06 1.52 11.31
C ARG A 405 24.80 0.78 10.85
N GLY A 406 23.94 1.46 10.09
CA GLY A 406 22.79 0.83 9.43
C GLY A 406 23.19 -0.06 8.25
N ARG A 407 24.32 0.23 7.59
CA ARG A 407 24.76 -0.48 6.38
C ARG A 407 26.24 -0.86 6.39
N TYR A 408 26.52 -2.07 5.95
CA TYR A 408 27.86 -2.69 5.91
C TYR A 408 28.12 -3.24 4.52
N THR A 409 29.35 -3.08 4.02
CA THR A 409 29.71 -3.55 2.68
C THR A 409 31.18 -3.91 2.62
N ILE A 410 31.49 -5.01 1.94
CA ILE A 410 32.82 -5.51 1.65
C ILE A 410 32.94 -5.64 0.13
N SER A 411 34.06 -5.19 -0.41
CA SER A 411 34.39 -5.33 -1.84
C SER A 411 35.60 -6.25 -1.99
N ARG A 412 35.54 -7.20 -2.93
CA ARG A 412 36.66 -8.07 -3.29
C ARG A 412 36.79 -8.17 -4.81
N ARG A 413 38.02 -8.14 -5.31
CA ARG A 413 38.30 -8.49 -6.71
C ARG A 413 38.15 -9.99 -6.88
N VAL A 414 37.45 -10.39 -7.94
CA VAL A 414 37.32 -11.77 -8.41
C VAL A 414 37.93 -11.84 -9.82
N PRO A 415 38.30 -13.02 -10.35
CA PRO A 415 38.98 -13.12 -11.64
C PRO A 415 38.28 -12.35 -12.78
N ASP A 416 36.94 -12.39 -12.80
CA ASP A 416 36.13 -11.78 -13.85
C ASP A 416 35.53 -10.42 -13.47
N GLY A 417 35.96 -9.78 -12.36
CA GLY A 417 35.49 -8.45 -11.99
C GLY A 417 35.52 -8.12 -10.50
N THR A 418 34.45 -7.50 -10.00
CA THR A 418 34.33 -7.07 -8.60
C THR A 418 33.08 -7.63 -7.94
N LEU A 419 33.27 -8.25 -6.78
CA LEU A 419 32.19 -8.73 -5.92
C LEU A 419 31.99 -7.73 -4.77
N LEU A 420 30.76 -7.25 -4.64
CA LEU A 420 30.29 -6.43 -3.55
C LEU A 420 29.33 -7.28 -2.69
N PHE A 421 29.64 -7.46 -1.41
CA PHE A 421 28.81 -8.19 -0.47
C PHE A 421 28.47 -7.31 0.72
N GLY A 422 27.21 -7.19 1.08
CA GLY A 422 26.81 -6.27 2.15
C GLY A 422 25.51 -6.64 2.82
N ALA A 423 25.26 -5.96 3.93
CA ALA A 423 24.03 -6.06 4.71
C ALA A 423 23.53 -4.66 5.04
N ASP A 424 22.23 -4.48 4.93
CA ASP A 424 21.51 -3.29 5.34
C ASP A 424 20.58 -3.67 6.50
N LEU A 425 21.02 -3.37 7.73
CA LEU A 425 20.31 -3.73 8.96
C LEU A 425 18.98 -2.98 9.09
N ASP A 426 18.89 -1.77 8.54
CA ASP A 426 17.67 -0.96 8.58
C ASP A 426 16.58 -1.56 7.68
N LEU A 427 16.97 -2.24 6.60
CA LEU A 427 16.07 -2.89 5.65
C LEU A 427 15.92 -4.40 5.88
N ASP A 428 16.68 -4.98 6.81
CA ASP A 428 16.81 -6.43 7.04
C ASP A 428 17.14 -7.22 5.75
N VAL A 429 18.12 -6.71 4.96
CA VAL A 429 18.56 -7.30 3.69
C VAL A 429 20.05 -7.64 3.68
N ILE A 430 20.40 -8.80 3.14
CA ILE A 430 21.76 -9.15 2.65
C ILE A 430 21.75 -9.05 1.12
N PHE A 431 22.79 -8.47 0.53
CA PHE A 431 22.93 -8.38 -0.91
C PHE A 431 24.32 -8.82 -1.37
N ARG A 432 24.36 -9.43 -2.55
CA ARG A 432 25.57 -9.78 -3.29
C ARG A 432 25.44 -9.23 -4.69
N ILE A 433 26.41 -8.41 -5.11
CA ILE A 433 26.48 -7.85 -6.45
C ILE A 433 27.80 -8.29 -7.07
N VAL A 434 27.75 -8.98 -8.19
CA VAL A 434 28.92 -9.34 -8.99
C VAL A 434 28.90 -8.50 -10.25
N ARG A 435 29.90 -7.64 -10.40
CA ARG A 435 30.12 -6.83 -11.60
C ARG A 435 31.23 -7.44 -12.43
N GLY A 436 30.89 -7.93 -13.61
CA GLY A 436 31.84 -8.45 -14.59
C GLY A 436 32.68 -7.35 -15.22
N ASN A 437 33.88 -7.70 -15.69
CA ASN A 437 34.74 -6.81 -16.48
C ASN A 437 34.12 -6.42 -17.82
N ASP A 438 33.16 -7.21 -18.31
CA ASP A 438 32.33 -6.95 -19.49
C ASP A 438 31.18 -5.95 -19.22
N GLY A 439 31.06 -5.45 -17.99
CA GLY A 439 29.98 -4.58 -17.54
C GLY A 439 28.69 -5.33 -17.16
N SER A 440 28.67 -6.67 -17.22
CA SER A 440 27.54 -7.45 -16.72
C SER A 440 27.39 -7.28 -15.21
N GLU A 441 26.15 -7.23 -14.71
CA GLU A 441 25.88 -7.13 -13.28
C GLU A 441 24.86 -8.18 -12.86
N ARG A 442 25.24 -9.03 -11.91
CA ARG A 442 24.35 -9.99 -11.25
C ARG A 442 24.12 -9.57 -9.81
N ARG A 443 22.85 -9.54 -9.39
CA ARG A 443 22.44 -9.22 -8.03
C ARG A 443 21.70 -10.40 -7.42
N ASP A 444 22.14 -10.84 -6.25
CA ASP A 444 21.42 -11.77 -5.39
C ASP A 444 21.04 -11.04 -4.09
N ARG A 445 19.84 -11.28 -3.57
CA ARG A 445 19.28 -10.60 -2.39
C ARG A 445 18.60 -11.60 -1.47
N TRP A 446 18.84 -11.47 -0.17
CA TRP A 446 18.19 -12.25 0.89
C TRP A 446 17.54 -11.30 1.88
N ILE A 447 16.25 -11.50 2.17
CA ILE A 447 15.46 -10.65 3.06
C ILE A 447 15.18 -11.42 4.36
N GLY A 448 15.22 -10.71 5.49
CA GLY A 448 14.90 -11.25 6.79
C GLY A 448 16.09 -11.88 7.50
N HIS A 449 16.10 -11.78 8.84
CA HIS A 449 16.99 -12.56 9.71
C HIS A 449 18.48 -12.41 9.39
N ILE A 450 18.96 -11.18 9.08
CA ILE A 450 20.36 -10.96 8.64
C ILE A 450 21.37 -11.69 9.55
N THR A 451 21.31 -11.48 10.86
CA THR A 451 22.29 -12.03 11.79
C THR A 451 22.34 -13.55 11.74
N HIS A 452 21.18 -14.21 11.71
CA HIS A 452 21.09 -15.68 11.65
C HIS A 452 21.57 -16.22 10.29
N ARG A 453 21.23 -15.55 9.18
CA ARG A 453 21.73 -15.91 7.84
C ARG A 453 23.24 -15.78 7.75
N LEU A 454 23.80 -14.67 8.22
CA LEU A 454 25.24 -14.45 8.22
C LEU A 454 25.96 -15.46 9.12
N GLN A 455 25.44 -15.76 10.31
CA GLN A 455 26.01 -16.78 11.21
C GLN A 455 25.96 -18.17 10.59
N SER A 456 24.83 -18.56 10.00
CA SER A 456 24.68 -19.84 9.30
C SER A 456 25.66 -19.94 8.13
N ALA A 457 25.74 -18.91 7.28
CA ALA A 457 26.66 -18.87 6.16
C ALA A 457 28.13 -18.94 6.63
N ALA A 458 28.50 -18.17 7.66
CA ALA A 458 29.84 -18.18 8.25
C ALA A 458 30.24 -19.56 8.81
N ALA A 459 29.26 -20.34 9.31
CA ALA A 459 29.45 -21.72 9.77
C ALA A 459 29.48 -22.75 8.61
N GLY A 460 29.45 -22.31 7.36
CA GLY A 460 29.46 -23.18 6.17
C GLY A 460 28.07 -23.55 5.64
N GLY A 461 26.99 -23.01 6.22
CA GLY A 461 25.63 -23.14 5.72
C GLY A 461 25.36 -22.29 4.47
N SER A 462 24.15 -22.40 3.92
CA SER A 462 23.68 -21.50 2.85
C SER A 462 23.00 -20.26 3.44
N LEU A 463 23.13 -19.12 2.74
CA LEU A 463 22.31 -17.94 3.00
C LEU A 463 20.81 -18.24 2.79
N ASP A 464 20.48 -19.25 1.98
CA ASP A 464 19.10 -19.71 1.72
C ASP A 464 18.57 -20.66 2.79
N SER A 465 19.42 -21.16 3.70
CA SER A 465 19.03 -22.18 4.68
C SER A 465 18.07 -21.65 5.75
N VAL A 466 18.03 -20.33 5.92
CA VAL A 466 17.10 -19.64 6.81
C VAL A 466 15.85 -19.29 5.99
N PRO A 467 14.64 -19.73 6.38
CA PRO A 467 13.43 -19.38 5.65
C PRO A 467 13.25 -17.86 5.59
N ALA A 468 12.75 -17.36 4.45
CA ALA A 468 12.28 -15.98 4.35
C ALA A 468 11.07 -15.78 5.30
N GLN A 469 10.96 -14.59 5.90
CA GLN A 469 9.78 -14.21 6.70
C GLN A 469 8.59 -13.85 5.81
#